data_AF-A0AAD5JT76-F1
#
_entry.id   AF-A0AAD5JT76-F1
#
_cell.length_a   1.000
_cell.length_b   1.000
_cell.length_c   1.000
_cell.angle_alpha   90.00
_cell.angle_beta   90.00
_cell.angle_gamma   90.00
#
_symmetry.space_group_name_H-M   'P 1'
#
loop_
_entity.id
_entity.type
_entity.pdbx_description
1 polymer ?
#
loop_
_entity_poly.entity_id
_entity_poly.type
_entity_poly.pdbx_seq_one_letter_code
_entity_poly.pdbx_strand_id
1 'polypeptide(L)'
;MKKKYKTKFPVARIKKIMQLDEDVGKVAQATPVLISKALELFMQSLIDQACQETRQRNAKRLSAAHLKKTIETVEQFDFLKDVVANIPDPIEPSGGGGVEEESESSKPTRSTRRSKTSASKAIKDQEMEL
;
A
#
# COMPACT_ATOMS: atom_id res chain seq x y z
N MET A 1 -2.45 32.52 28.25
CA MET A 1 -2.19 31.05 28.20
C MET A 1 -1.65 30.70 26.81
N LYS A 2 -0.49 30.05 26.71
CA LYS A 2 0.06 29.62 25.40
C LYS A 2 -0.79 28.47 24.86
N LYS A 3 -1.50 28.66 23.73
CA LYS A 3 -2.23 27.56 23.06
C LYS A 3 -1.22 26.47 22.68
N LYS A 4 -1.44 25.24 23.15
CA LYS A 4 -0.67 24.08 22.67
C LYS A 4 -1.12 23.78 21.24
N TYR A 5 -0.18 23.81 20.29
CA TYR A 5 -0.44 23.41 18.91
C TYR A 5 -0.77 21.91 18.88
N LYS A 6 -1.94 21.56 18.34
CA LYS A 6 -2.34 20.16 18.16
C LYS A 6 -1.66 19.61 16.91
N THR A 7 -0.71 18.70 17.09
CA THR A 7 0.00 18.03 15.99
C THR A 7 -0.61 16.65 15.71
N LYS A 8 -0.47 16.17 14.47
CA LYS A 8 -0.89 14.80 14.09
C LYS A 8 0.10 13.74 14.57
N PHE A 9 1.37 14.11 14.71
CA PHE A 9 2.45 13.22 15.14
C PHE A 9 2.95 13.59 16.54
N PRO A 10 3.45 12.61 17.32
CA PRO A 10 4.03 12.87 18.64
C PRO A 10 5.32 13.71 18.53
N VAL A 11 5.27 14.94 19.02
CA VAL A 11 6.42 15.88 19.02
C VAL A 11 7.68 15.28 19.65
N ALA A 12 7.53 14.53 20.75
CA ALA A 12 8.66 13.89 21.42
C ALA A 12 9.36 12.84 20.54
N ARG A 13 8.60 12.10 19.71
CA ARG A 13 9.17 11.10 18.79
C ARG A 13 9.93 11.77 17.65
N ILE A 14 9.37 12.84 17.08
CA ILE A 14 10.04 13.66 16.06
C ILE A 14 11.36 14.18 16.61
N LYS A 15 11.34 14.82 17.78
CA LYS A 15 12.55 15.32 18.43
C LYS A 15 13.60 14.21 18.63
N LYS A 16 13.17 13.02 19.09
CA LYS A 16 14.10 11.89 19.30
C LYS A 16 14.73 11.42 17.99
N ILE A 17 14.00 11.40 16.88
CA ILE A 17 14.53 11.02 15.56
C ILE A 17 15.50 12.09 15.04
N MET A 18 15.17 13.38 15.19
CA MET A 18 16.08 14.48 14.80
C MET A 18 17.42 14.39 15.52
N GLN A 19 17.41 14.02 16.81
CA GLN A 19 18.62 13.90 17.63
C GLN A 19 19.30 12.52 17.51
N LEU A 20 18.90 11.68 16.54
CA LEU A 20 19.73 10.53 16.15
C LEU A 20 20.95 10.96 15.34
N ASP A 21 20.88 12.15 14.74
CA ASP A 21 22.01 12.81 14.11
C ASP A 21 22.89 13.45 15.19
N GLU A 22 24.16 13.06 15.24
CA GLU A 22 25.13 13.50 16.26
C GLU A 22 25.42 15.00 16.18
N ASP A 23 25.26 15.60 15.01
CA ASP A 23 25.46 17.03 14.79
C ASP A 23 24.27 17.88 15.28
N VAL A 24 23.15 17.24 15.66
CA VAL A 24 21.94 17.92 16.12
C VAL A 24 21.90 18.02 17.65
N GLY A 25 22.32 19.18 18.16
CA GLY A 25 22.27 19.52 19.58
C GLY A 25 20.87 19.90 20.10
N LYS A 26 20.74 21.12 20.65
CA LYS A 26 19.48 21.61 21.23
C LYS A 26 18.52 22.05 20.12
N VAL A 27 17.32 21.49 20.11
CA VAL A 27 16.26 21.82 19.14
C VAL A 27 15.25 22.80 19.75
N ALA A 28 14.90 23.86 19.00
CA ALA A 28 13.86 24.80 19.39
C ALA A 28 12.49 24.12 19.48
N GLN A 29 11.64 24.55 20.42
CA GLN A 29 10.33 23.91 20.65
C GLN A 29 9.38 23.96 19.44
N ALA A 30 9.52 24.98 18.59
CA ALA A 30 8.70 25.13 17.39
C ALA A 30 9.10 24.15 16.26
N THR A 31 10.37 23.74 16.19
CA THR A 31 10.88 22.96 15.05
C THR A 31 10.20 21.59 14.91
N PRO A 32 10.05 20.76 15.96
CA PRO A 32 9.35 19.49 15.84
C PRO A 32 7.86 19.64 15.50
N VAL A 33 7.23 20.75 15.93
CA VAL A 33 5.83 21.06 15.61
C VAL A 33 5.66 21.36 14.12
N LEU A 34 6.58 22.14 13.54
CA LEU A 34 6.59 22.41 12.10
C LEU A 34 6.88 21.16 11.28
N ILE A 35 7.86 20.35 11.70
CA ILE A 35 8.15 19.06 11.06
C ILE A 35 6.94 18.14 11.10
N SER A 36 6.15 18.13 12.18
CA SER A 36 4.90 17.36 12.21
C SER A 36 3.94 17.78 11.10
N LYS A 37 3.89 19.07 10.74
CA LYS A 37 3.01 19.55 9.67
C LYS A 37 3.60 19.24 8.29
N ALA A 38 4.91 19.40 8.13
CA ALA A 38 5.60 19.00 6.90
C ALA A 38 5.41 17.49 6.62
N LEU A 39 5.54 16.65 7.65
CA LEU A 39 5.33 15.21 7.54
C LEU A 39 3.89 14.83 7.13
N GLU A 40 2.90 15.58 7.60
CA GLU A 40 1.50 15.40 7.18
C GLU A 40 1.35 15.65 5.67
N LEU A 41 1.89 16.77 5.19
CA LEU A 41 1.84 17.13 3.77
C LEU A 41 2.66 16.18 2.90
N PHE A 42 3.83 15.77 3.37
CA PHE A 42 4.69 14.80 2.69
C PHE A 42 3.99 13.45 2.54
N MET A 43 3.40 12.91 3.62
CA MET A 43 2.70 11.62 3.53
C MET A 43 1.48 11.69 2.62
N GLN A 44 0.74 12.81 2.65
CA GLN A 44 -0.36 13.01 1.70
C GLN A 44 0.17 12.97 0.26
N SER A 45 1.22 13.73 -0.06
CA SER A 45 1.81 13.78 -1.40
C SER A 45 2.30 12.40 -1.87
N LEU A 46 3.04 11.68 -1.02
CA LEU A 46 3.55 10.34 -1.34
C LEU A 46 2.41 9.35 -1.61
N ILE A 47 1.38 9.34 -0.75
CA ILE A 47 0.25 8.43 -0.90
C ILE A 47 -0.59 8.78 -2.14
N ASP A 48 -0.81 10.06 -2.42
CA ASP A 48 -1.56 10.51 -3.59
C ASP A 48 -0.88 10.08 -4.90
N GLN A 49 0.45 10.20 -4.98
CA GLN A 49 1.24 9.74 -6.13
C GLN A 49 1.24 8.20 -6.24
N ALA A 50 1.44 7.49 -5.14
CA ALA A 50 1.42 6.02 -5.13
C ALA A 50 0.03 5.45 -5.45
N CYS A 51 -1.05 6.15 -5.07
CA CYS A 51 -2.40 5.79 -5.45
C CYS A 51 -2.68 6.05 -6.93
N GLN A 52 -2.09 7.09 -7.52
CA GLN A 52 -2.16 7.30 -8.98
C GLN A 52 -1.49 6.15 -9.73
N GLU A 53 -0.27 5.77 -9.34
CA GLU A 53 0.44 4.61 -9.90
C GLU A 53 -0.37 3.31 -9.77
N THR A 54 -0.95 3.08 -8.59
CA THR A 54 -1.82 1.92 -8.32
C THR A 54 -3.01 1.88 -9.28
N ARG A 55 -3.66 3.02 -9.52
CA ARG A 55 -4.82 3.12 -10.44
C ARG A 55 -4.42 2.95 -11.89
N GLN A 56 -3.28 3.49 -12.32
CA GLN A 56 -2.76 3.33 -13.69
C GLN A 56 -2.53 1.85 -14.05
N ARG A 57 -2.17 1.03 -13.06
CA ARG A 57 -2.01 -0.43 -13.20
C ARG A 57 -3.31 -1.22 -13.06
N ASN A 58 -4.47 -0.55 -13.01
CA ASN A 58 -5.79 -1.16 -12.76
C ASN A 58 -5.85 -1.98 -11.45
N ALA A 59 -4.98 -1.68 -10.48
CA ALA A 59 -4.96 -2.36 -9.20
C ALA A 59 -5.90 -1.66 -8.21
N LYS A 60 -6.62 -2.45 -7.39
CA LYS A 60 -7.49 -1.93 -6.33
C LYS A 60 -6.76 -1.73 -4.99
N ARG A 61 -5.56 -2.29 -4.85
CA ARG A 61 -4.77 -2.28 -3.62
C ARG A 61 -3.40 -1.70 -3.90
N LEU A 62 -2.99 -0.75 -3.06
CA LEU A 62 -1.62 -0.23 -3.07
C LEU A 62 -0.66 -1.29 -2.52
N SER A 63 0.43 -1.51 -3.24
CA SER A 63 1.48 -2.49 -2.91
C SER A 63 2.83 -1.80 -2.72
N ALA A 64 3.79 -2.52 -2.13
CA ALA A 64 5.17 -2.04 -2.00
C ALA A 64 5.82 -1.77 -3.38
N ALA A 65 5.46 -2.54 -4.41
CA ALA A 65 5.96 -2.32 -5.77
C ALA A 65 5.47 -0.97 -6.33
N HIS A 66 4.21 -0.58 -6.08
CA HIS A 66 3.71 0.74 -6.51
C HIS A 66 4.48 1.86 -5.82
N LEU A 67 4.77 1.72 -4.52
CA LEU A 67 5.58 2.70 -3.79
C LEU A 67 7.00 2.81 -4.34
N LYS A 68 7.66 1.68 -4.62
CA LYS A 68 8.99 1.67 -5.23
C LYS A 68 8.97 2.45 -6.55
N LYS A 69 8.02 2.13 -7.44
CA LYS A 69 7.89 2.80 -8.73
C LYS A 69 7.65 4.30 -8.61
N THR A 70 6.78 4.71 -7.68
CA THR A 70 6.53 6.13 -7.40
C THR A 70 7.80 6.84 -6.93
N ILE A 71 8.56 6.23 -6.02
CA ILE A 71 9.82 6.79 -5.50
C ILE A 71 10.88 6.90 -6.61
N GLU A 72 10.93 5.94 -7.53
CA GLU A 72 11.88 5.97 -8.65
C GLU A 72 11.51 7.00 -9.73
N THR A 73 10.22 7.30 -9.87
CA THR A 73 9.71 8.15 -10.96
C THR A 73 9.63 9.63 -10.54
N VAL A 74 9.32 9.91 -9.27
CA VAL A 74 9.14 11.27 -8.76
C VAL A 74 10.45 11.77 -8.16
N GLU A 75 11.08 12.74 -8.82
CA GLU A 75 12.39 13.29 -8.42
C GLU A 75 12.42 13.78 -6.96
N GLN A 76 11.32 14.37 -6.47
CA GLN A 76 11.25 14.87 -5.09
C GLN A 76 11.34 13.76 -4.03
N PHE A 77 11.19 12.49 -4.41
CA PHE A 77 11.30 11.33 -3.52
C PHE A 77 12.64 10.59 -3.65
N ASP A 78 13.62 11.14 -4.37
CA ASP A 78 14.93 10.52 -4.59
C ASP A 78 15.63 10.07 -3.30
N PHE A 79 15.49 10.85 -2.22
CA PHE A 79 16.03 10.53 -0.89
C PHE A 79 15.51 9.22 -0.28
N LEU A 80 14.49 8.59 -0.87
CA LEU A 80 13.93 7.31 -0.42
C LEU A 80 14.39 6.12 -1.26
N LYS A 81 15.16 6.31 -2.34
CA LYS A 81 15.56 5.22 -3.23
C LYS A 81 16.30 4.11 -2.49
N ASP A 82 17.23 4.46 -1.62
CA ASP A 82 17.97 3.48 -0.82
C ASP A 82 17.06 2.70 0.14
N VAL A 83 15.98 3.32 0.61
CA VAL A 83 14.99 2.68 1.51
C VAL A 83 14.21 1.60 0.77
N VAL A 84 13.97 1.76 -0.54
CA VAL A 84 13.18 0.83 -1.36
C VAL A 84 14.00 -0.09 -2.26
N ALA A 85 15.33 0.01 -2.22
CA ALA A 85 16.24 -0.74 -3.09
C ALA A 85 16.00 -2.27 -3.06
N ASN A 86 15.67 -2.82 -1.88
CA ASN A 86 15.46 -4.27 -1.69
C ASN A 86 14.03 -4.74 -2.04
N ILE A 87 13.13 -3.84 -2.42
CA ILE A 87 11.78 -4.21 -2.84
C ILE A 87 11.87 -4.74 -4.29
N PRO A 88 11.30 -5.91 -4.62
CA PRO A 88 11.27 -6.40 -5.99
C PRO A 88 10.59 -5.40 -6.93
N ASP A 89 11.12 -5.27 -8.15
CA ASP A 89 10.53 -4.39 -9.14
C ASP A 89 9.09 -4.81 -9.46
N PRO A 90 8.20 -3.85 -9.75
CA PRO A 90 6.90 -4.17 -10.31
C PRO A 90 7.11 -4.98 -11.58
N ILE A 91 6.52 -6.18 -11.64
CA ILE A 91 6.41 -6.92 -12.89
C ILE A 91 5.51 -6.07 -13.79
N GLU A 92 6.12 -5.31 -14.70
CA GLU A 92 5.37 -4.72 -15.80
C GLU A 92 4.75 -5.88 -16.58
N PRO A 93 3.44 -5.86 -16.87
CA PRO A 93 2.89 -6.84 -17.80
C PRO A 93 3.58 -6.59 -19.14
N SER A 94 4.58 -7.43 -19.47
CA SER A 94 5.16 -7.46 -20.81
C SER A 94 4.02 -7.64 -21.80
N GLY A 95 3.79 -6.63 -22.63
CA GLY A 95 2.91 -6.72 -23.78
C GLY A 95 3.38 -7.83 -24.69
N GLY A 96 2.74 -8.99 -24.58
CA GLY A 96 2.88 -10.13 -25.48
C GLY A 96 1.58 -10.35 -26.23
N GLY A 97 1.45 -9.68 -27.38
CA GLY A 97 0.75 -10.14 -28.60
C GLY A 97 -0.76 -10.36 -28.57
N GLY A 98 -1.47 -9.59 -29.41
CA GLY A 98 -2.79 -9.99 -29.91
C GLY A 98 -3.74 -8.83 -30.13
N VAL A 99 -3.70 -8.24 -31.32
CA VAL A 99 -4.82 -7.46 -31.88
C VAL A 99 -5.96 -8.45 -32.10
N GLU A 100 -7.08 -8.30 -31.38
CA GLU A 100 -8.34 -8.96 -31.72
C GLU A 100 -9.47 -7.94 -31.57
N GLU A 101 -9.63 -7.11 -32.61
CA GLU A 101 -10.98 -6.69 -33.02
C GLU A 101 -11.59 -7.88 -33.77
N GLU A 102 -12.70 -8.43 -33.27
CA GLU A 102 -13.87 -8.78 -34.09
C GLU A 102 -15.08 -9.22 -33.25
N SER A 103 -16.16 -8.45 -33.41
CA SER A 103 -17.58 -8.79 -33.54
C SER A 103 -18.22 -9.95 -32.75
N GLU A 104 -19.37 -9.61 -32.17
CA GLU A 104 -20.47 -10.47 -31.71
C GLU A 104 -20.76 -11.68 -32.62
N SER A 105 -20.98 -12.86 -32.00
CA SER A 105 -22.16 -13.71 -32.26
C SER A 105 -22.14 -15.05 -31.45
N SER A 106 -23.05 -15.14 -30.48
CA SER A 106 -24.00 -16.25 -30.27
C SER A 106 -23.59 -17.74 -30.39
N LYS A 107 -23.41 -18.45 -29.26
CA LYS A 107 -24.28 -19.56 -28.73
C LYS A 107 -23.52 -20.62 -27.86
N PRO A 108 -24.20 -21.29 -26.92
CA PRO A 108 -23.57 -22.03 -25.82
C PRO A 108 -23.40 -23.53 -26.10
N THR A 109 -22.25 -24.10 -25.76
CA THR A 109 -22.01 -25.55 -25.80
C THR A 109 -22.33 -26.22 -24.46
N ARG A 110 -23.40 -27.01 -24.47
CA ARG A 110 -23.79 -28.00 -23.47
C ARG A 110 -22.70 -29.08 -23.36
N SER A 111 -22.04 -29.19 -22.21
CA SER A 111 -21.30 -30.40 -21.83
C SER A 111 -21.61 -30.77 -20.39
N THR A 112 -22.49 -31.76 -20.25
CA THR A 112 -22.87 -32.41 -19.01
C THR A 112 -21.71 -33.32 -18.56
N ARG A 113 -20.86 -32.86 -17.63
CA ARG A 113 -19.90 -33.73 -16.97
C ARG A 113 -20.32 -34.00 -15.53
N ARG A 114 -20.93 -35.17 -15.40
CA ARG A 114 -21.41 -35.83 -14.18
C ARG A 114 -20.19 -36.38 -13.44
N SER A 115 -19.90 -35.88 -12.24
CA SER A 115 -18.99 -36.54 -11.29
C SER A 115 -19.71 -36.71 -9.96
N LYS A 116 -20.11 -37.95 -9.68
CA LYS A 116 -20.55 -38.41 -8.36
C LYS A 116 -19.34 -38.59 -7.44
N THR A 117 -19.65 -38.59 -6.15
CA THR A 117 -18.97 -39.17 -4.98
C THR A 117 -18.05 -38.26 -4.16
N SER A 118 -18.55 -37.81 -3.00
CA SER A 118 -17.98 -38.16 -1.69
C SER A 118 -18.99 -37.87 -0.58
N ALA A 119 -19.16 -38.85 0.31
CA ALA A 119 -20.22 -38.98 1.30
C ALA A 119 -20.14 -37.94 2.44
N SER A 120 -21.29 -37.38 2.82
CA SER A 120 -21.44 -36.55 4.01
C SER A 120 -21.78 -37.39 5.24
N LYS A 121 -20.77 -37.50 6.11
CA LYS A 121 -20.79 -37.20 7.55
C LYS A 121 -21.86 -37.87 8.43
N ALA A 122 -21.35 -38.77 9.28
CA ALA A 122 -22.01 -39.38 10.42
C ALA A 122 -22.52 -38.34 11.44
N ILE A 123 -23.70 -38.62 11.99
CA ILE A 123 -24.30 -37.93 13.14
C ILE A 123 -24.23 -38.88 14.35
N LYS A 124 -23.51 -38.43 15.37
CA LYS A 124 -23.39 -38.88 16.77
C LYS A 124 -22.93 -37.61 17.51
N ASP A 125 -23.48 -37.14 18.61
CA ASP A 125 -24.03 -37.85 19.77
C ASP A 125 -25.13 -37.04 20.46
N GLN A 126 -25.85 -37.80 21.28
CA GLN A 126 -26.93 -37.48 22.19
C GLN A 126 -26.38 -37.04 23.56
N GLU A 127 -27.28 -36.51 24.40
CA GLU A 127 -27.20 -36.33 25.86
C GLU A 127 -26.67 -35.00 26.39
N MET A 128 -27.62 -34.11 26.69
CA MET A 128 -27.56 -33.14 27.77
C MET A 128 -28.56 -33.61 28.82
N GLU A 129 -28.07 -34.19 29.91
CA GLU A 129 -28.83 -34.38 31.14
C GLU A 129 -28.00 -33.83 32.31
N LEU A 130 -28.67 -32.96 33.10
CA LEU A 130 -28.33 -32.38 34.40
C LEU A 130 -27.17 -31.36 34.49
#